data_AF-A0A966U229-F1
#
_entry.id   AF-A0A966U229-F1
#
_cell.length_a   1.000
_cell.length_b   1.000
_cell.length_c   1.000
_cell.angle_alpha   90.00
_cell.angle_beta   90.00
_cell.angle_gamma   90.00
#
_symmetry.space_group_name_H-M   'P 1'
#
loop_
_entity.id
_entity.type
_entity.pdbx_description
1 polymer ?
#
loop_
_entity_poly.entity_id
_entity_poly.type
_entity_poly.pdbx_seq_one_letter_code
_entity_poly.pdbx_strand_id
1 'polypeptide(L)' 'MKRSKKYTAAAAKIDANRLYMPLSAMKVVKETNVTKYDASVEVSMVLGVDPKKADQAVRSTVNL' A
#
# COMPACT_ATOMS: atom_id res chain seq x y z
N MET A 1 -2.99 5.37 18.51
CA MET A 1 -4.07 4.53 17.94
C MET A 1 -3.93 3.11 18.45
N LYS A 2 -4.98 2.53 19.05
CA LYS A 2 -4.97 1.14 19.53
C LYS A 2 -5.16 0.22 18.32
N ARG A 3 -4.16 -0.57 17.95
CA ARG A 3 -4.21 -1.47 16.79
C ARG A 3 -4.58 -2.90 17.23
N SER A 4 -5.29 -3.63 16.38
CA SER A 4 -5.72 -5.01 16.66
C SER A 4 -4.51 -5.97 16.65
N LYS A 5 -4.57 -7.06 17.43
CA LYS A 5 -3.46 -8.03 17.52
C LYS A 5 -3.03 -8.58 16.14
N LYS A 6 -3.99 -8.80 15.26
CA LYS A 6 -3.77 -9.26 13.87
C LYS A 6 -3.01 -8.22 13.04
N TYR A 7 -3.35 -6.94 13.20
CA TYR A 7 -2.63 -5.85 12.52
C TYR A 7 -1.19 -5.76 12.99
N THR A 8 -0.93 -5.86 14.29
CA THR A 8 0.43 -5.76 14.83
C THR A 8 1.32 -6.91 14.36
N ALA A 9 0.78 -8.13 14.28
CA ALA A 9 1.49 -9.29 13.75
C ALA A 9 1.81 -9.17 12.24
N ALA A 10 0.88 -8.61 11.47
CA ALA A 10 1.09 -8.25 10.06
C ALA A 10 2.19 -7.19 9.90
N ALA A 11 2.10 -6.10 10.67
CA ALA A 11 3.07 -5.01 10.61
C ALA A 11 4.49 -5.45 11.01
N ALA A 12 4.64 -6.40 11.93
CA ALA A 12 5.95 -6.94 12.32
C ALA A 12 6.67 -7.71 11.19
N LYS A 13 5.94 -8.19 10.19
CA LYS A 13 6.53 -8.87 9.01
C LYS A 13 6.99 -7.90 7.92
N ILE A 14 6.58 -6.63 8.02
CA ILE A 14 6.92 -5.59 7.05
C ILE A 14 8.05 -4.76 7.63
N ASP A 15 9.16 -4.66 6.91
CA ASP A 15 10.24 -3.73 7.25
C ASP A 15 9.97 -2.36 6.62
N ALA A 16 9.65 -1.37 7.46
CA ALA A 16 9.34 -0.02 7.01
C ALA A 16 10.54 0.71 6.38
N ASN A 17 11.78 0.28 6.67
CA ASN A 17 12.99 0.93 6.18
C ASN A 17 13.55 0.29 4.90
N ARG A 18 12.95 -0.81 4.44
CA ARG A 18 13.43 -1.53 3.25
C ARG A 18 12.66 -1.09 2.01
N LEU A 19 13.40 -0.71 0.96
CA LEU A 19 12.82 -0.61 -0.37
C LEU A 19 12.59 -2.02 -0.93
N TYR A 20 11.33 -2.39 -1.12
CA TYR A 20 10.94 -3.63 -1.78
C TYR A 20 10.82 -3.39 -3.29
N MET A 21 11.40 -4.29 -4.10
CA MET A 21 11.12 -4.33 -5.53
C MET A 21 9.68 -4.85 -5.75
N PRO A 22 9.03 -4.54 -6.90
CA PRO A 22 7.62 -4.85 -7.12
C PRO A 22 7.25 -6.32 -6.87
N LEU A 23 8.08 -7.25 -7.35
CA LEU A 23 7.85 -8.70 -7.18
C LEU A 23 8.00 -9.16 -5.73
N SER A 24 8.96 -8.61 -4.98
CA SER A 24 9.15 -8.94 -3.57
C SER A 24 8.08 -8.30 -2.69
N ALA A 25 7.61 -7.10 -3.04
CA ALA A 25 6.47 -6.46 -2.37
C ALA A 25 5.19 -7.30 -2.50
N MET A 26 4.89 -7.85 -3.69
CA MET A 26 3.70 -8.68 -3.91
C MET A 26 3.70 -9.97 -3.08
N LYS A 27 4.87 -10.56 -2.81
CA LYS A 27 4.99 -11.73 -1.93
C LYS A 27 4.65 -11.36 -0.48
N VAL A 28 5.22 -10.26 0.01
CA VAL A 28 4.94 -9.75 1.36
C VAL A 28 3.46 -9.43 1.52
N VAL A 29 2.82 -8.77 0.54
CA VAL A 29 1.38 -8.45 0.58
C VAL A 29 0.53 -9.71 0.77
N LYS A 30 0.82 -10.79 0.05
CA LYS A 30 0.11 -12.08 0.21
C LYS A 30 0.31 -12.69 1.61
N GLU A 31 1.53 -12.67 2.13
CA GLU A 31 1.87 -13.23 3.45
C GLU A 31 1.34 -12.39 4.64
N THR A 32 1.09 -11.11 4.37
CA THR A 32 0.54 -10.17 5.35
C THR A 32 -0.99 -10.15 5.33
N ASN A 33 -1.63 -10.81 4.36
CA ASN A 33 -3.08 -10.91 4.34
C ASN A 33 -3.58 -11.81 5.48
N VAL A 34 -4.22 -11.20 6.47
CA VAL A 34 -4.78 -11.89 7.65
C VAL A 34 -6.27 -12.19 7.49
N THR A 35 -6.86 -11.83 6.34
CA THR A 35 -8.28 -12.02 6.06
C THR A 35 -8.52 -13.33 5.31
N LYS A 36 -9.71 -13.91 5.49
CA LYS A 36 -10.11 -15.19 4.88
C LYS A 36 -10.77 -15.03 3.50
N TYR A 37 -10.90 -13.80 3.02
CA TYR A 37 -11.55 -13.45 1.76
C TYR A 37 -10.54 -12.79 0.80
N ASP A 38 -10.92 -12.66 -0.46
CA ASP A 38 -10.10 -11.99 -1.47
C ASP A 38 -10.01 -10.48 -1.14
N ALA A 39 -8.86 -10.10 -0.60
CA ALA A 39 -8.58 -8.72 -0.22
C ALA A 39 -8.05 -7.92 -1.42
N SER A 40 -8.49 -6.68 -1.54
CA SER A 40 -8.00 -5.74 -2.55
C SER A 40 -6.57 -5.28 -2.22
N VAL A 41 -5.77 -5.09 -3.28
CA VAL A 41 -4.43 -4.50 -3.17
C VAL A 41 -4.51 -3.03 -3.55
N GLU A 42 -4.05 -2.16 -2.65
CA GLU A 42 -3.97 -0.71 -2.89
C GLU A 42 -2.51 -0.28 -3.07
N VAL A 43 -2.29 0.71 -3.94
CA VAL A 43 -0.98 1.32 -4.16
C VAL A 43 -1.07 2.78 -3.73
N SER A 44 -0.32 3.16 -2.69
CA SER A 44 -0.21 4.56 -2.25
C SER A 44 1.04 5.19 -2.87
N MET A 45 0.84 6.24 -3.66
CA MET A 45 1.93 6.99 -4.28
C MET A 45 1.83 8.46 -3.86
N VAL A 46 2.94 9.05 -3.44
CA VAL A 46 3.03 10.49 -3.18
C VAL A 46 3.52 11.16 -4.46
N LEU A 47 2.62 11.88 -5.12
CA LEU A 47 2.85 12.44 -6.47
C LEU A 47 3.60 13.79 -6.46
N GLY A 48 3.87 14.38 -5.29
CA GLY A 48 4.62 15.63 -5.18
C GLY A 48 3.95 16.86 -5.81
N VAL A 49 2.69 16.75 -6.20
CA VAL A 49 1.88 17.84 -6.78
C VAL A 49 1.29 18.72 -5.68
N ASP A 50 1.21 20.03 -5.92
CA ASP A 50 0.52 20.98 -5.06
C ASP A 50 -0.99 20.92 -5.35
N PRO A 51 -1.81 20.36 -4.45
CA PRO A 51 -3.25 20.21 -4.68
C PRO A 51 -3.99 21.55 -4.70
N LYS A 52 -3.36 22.67 -4.33
CA LYS A 52 -3.96 24.01 -4.41
C LYS A 52 -3.95 24.58 -5.83
N LYS A 53 -3.11 24.02 -6.71
CA LYS A 53 -2.98 24.44 -8.10
C LYS A 53 -3.76 23.49 -9.01
N ALA A 54 -4.81 24.00 -9.65
CA ALA A 54 -5.75 23.19 -10.43
C ALA A 54 -5.09 22.45 -11.62
N ASP A 55 -4.00 23.00 -12.17
CA ASP A 55 -3.18 22.44 -13.24
C ASP A 55 -2.36 21.21 -12.80
N GLN A 56 -2.17 21.01 -11.49
CA GLN A 56 -1.39 19.89 -10.95
C GLN A 56 -2.28 18.71 -10.49
N ALA A 57 -3.59 18.79 -10.72
CA ALA A 57 -4.51 17.70 -10.42
C ALA A 57 -4.35 16.57 -11.46
N VAL A 58 -3.75 15.45 -11.05
CA VAL A 58 -3.61 14.27 -11.90
C VAL A 58 -4.83 13.37 -11.74
N ARG A 59 -5.67 13.29 -12.77
CA ARG A 59 -6.82 12.37 -12.83
C ARG A 59 -6.85 11.65 -14.17
N SER A 60 -6.32 10.43 -14.20
CA SER A 60 -6.26 9.58 -15.38
C SER A 60 -6.89 8.21 -15.10
N THR A 61 -7.46 7.59 -16.12
CA THR A 61 -7.86 6.18 -16.10
C THR A 61 -6.81 5.36 -16.84
N VAL A 62 -6.50 4.18 -16.32
CA VAL A 62 -5.59 3.23 -16.95
C VAL A 62 -6.34 1.91 -17.08
N ASN A 63 -6.28 1.30 -18.26
CA ASN A 63 -6.77 -0.08 -18.44
C ASN A 63 -5.64 -1.03 -18.01
N LEU A 64 -5.94 -1.90 -17.06
CA LEU A 64 -5.03 -2.92 -16.53
C LEU A 64 -5.07 -4.21 -17.36
#